data_AF-A0A218ZQF2-F1
#
_entry.id   AF-A0A218ZQF2-F1
#
_cell.length_a   1.000
_cell.length_b   1.000
_cell.length_c   1.000
_cell.angle_alpha   90.00
_cell.angle_beta   90.00
_cell.angle_gamma   90.00
#
_symmetry.space_group_name_H-M   'P 1'
#
loop_
_entity.id
_entity.type
_entity.pdbx_description
1 polymer ?
#
loop_
_entity_poly.entity_id
_entity_poly.type
_entity_poly.pdbx_seq_one_letter_code
_entity_poly.pdbx_strand_id
1 'polypeptide(L)'
;MSSKKNETPLSTFLKKNRVLTFPLLALVPSILIVLIFIFVTALLYIIFLIPIIIFIAAHYTDTWGMKKRLKYAIPVFVLLLLIQTLILTPVSYENPGILQGKTPNDSHFSVYISPYSGVYSQYSVNATFYGLNTSHSYKPYFMAYSSGEFLNLTCKVSLQNVTTSDGVIAVNYTFNHLHDGDYYVEVILNYTHSNRGYNVTTGFVRGPIVYSENIFALSLLLNYTPLYALLIVIFIIFLLFSKSISNSKRKLTQRMTK
;
A
#
# COMPACT_ATOMS: atom_id res chain seq x y z
N MET A 1 -6.84 -38.17 -47.41
CA MET A 1 -6.14 -38.64 -46.18
C MET A 1 -5.85 -37.44 -45.29
N SER A 2 -6.50 -37.38 -44.13
CA SER A 2 -6.37 -36.26 -43.18
C SER A 2 -5.01 -36.32 -42.49
N SER A 3 -4.14 -35.35 -42.78
CA SER A 3 -2.90 -35.12 -42.03
C SER A 3 -3.25 -34.90 -40.55
N LYS A 4 -3.05 -35.95 -39.73
CA LYS A 4 -3.08 -35.82 -38.27
C LYS A 4 -1.88 -34.97 -37.90
N LYS A 5 -2.15 -33.68 -37.63
CA LYS A 5 -1.24 -32.73 -36.97
C LYS A 5 -0.41 -33.44 -35.91
N ASN A 6 0.90 -33.19 -35.89
CA ASN A 6 1.78 -33.52 -34.77
C ASN A 6 1.42 -32.65 -33.56
N GLU A 7 0.26 -32.93 -32.94
CA GLU A 7 -0.06 -32.45 -31.61
C GLU A 7 0.67 -33.35 -30.61
N THR A 8 1.45 -32.75 -29.69
CA THR A 8 2.11 -33.54 -28.65
C THR A 8 1.07 -34.32 -27.83
N PRO A 9 1.43 -35.51 -27.29
CA PRO A 9 0.52 -36.33 -26.49
C PRO A 9 -0.15 -35.52 -25.36
N LEU A 10 0.63 -34.63 -24.75
CA LEU A 10 0.19 -33.73 -23.69
C LEU A 10 -0.87 -32.72 -24.15
N SER A 11 -0.67 -32.05 -25.30
CA SER A 11 -1.65 -31.05 -25.76
C SER A 11 -2.98 -31.68 -26.18
N THR A 12 -2.92 -32.89 -26.75
CA THR A 12 -4.10 -33.69 -27.08
C THR A 12 -4.87 -34.11 -25.82
N PHE A 13 -4.15 -34.56 -24.78
CA PHE A 13 -4.73 -34.91 -23.49
C PHE A 13 -5.41 -33.72 -22.80
N LEU A 14 -4.74 -32.55 -22.79
CA LEU A 14 -5.27 -31.34 -22.15
C LEU A 14 -6.58 -30.87 -22.79
N LYS A 15 -6.66 -30.88 -24.12
CA LYS A 15 -7.88 -30.51 -24.86
C LYS A 15 -9.02 -31.50 -24.65
N LYS A 16 -8.72 -32.81 -24.66
CA LYS A 16 -9.71 -33.87 -24.47
C LYS A 16 -10.36 -33.81 -23.08
N ASN A 17 -9.57 -33.46 -22.06
CA ASN A 17 -10.01 -33.40 -20.67
C ASN A 17 -10.20 -31.98 -20.14
N ARG A 18 -10.41 -30.99 -21.03
CA ARG A 18 -10.45 -29.56 -20.70
C ARG A 18 -11.37 -29.19 -19.53
N VAL A 19 -12.48 -29.91 -19.34
CA VAL A 19 -13.45 -29.67 -18.26
C VAL A 19 -12.82 -29.88 -16.88
N LEU A 20 -11.86 -30.80 -16.78
CA LEU A 20 -11.17 -31.17 -15.53
C LEU A 20 -9.78 -30.52 -15.44
N THR A 21 -9.05 -30.46 -16.56
CA THR A 21 -7.69 -29.92 -16.60
C THR A 21 -7.65 -28.40 -16.49
N PHE A 22 -8.63 -27.67 -17.02
CA PHE A 22 -8.69 -26.21 -16.89
C PHE A 22 -8.87 -25.77 -15.43
N PRO A 23 -9.87 -26.27 -14.67
CA PRO A 23 -10.01 -25.91 -13.27
C PRO A 23 -8.77 -26.26 -12.46
N LEU A 24 -8.15 -27.43 -12.68
CA LEU A 24 -6.94 -27.84 -11.95
C LEU A 24 -5.76 -26.89 -12.22
N LEU A 25 -5.50 -26.55 -13.49
CA LEU A 25 -4.42 -25.64 -13.87
C LEU A 25 -4.67 -24.19 -13.45
N ALA A 26 -5.94 -23.79 -13.25
CA ALA A 26 -6.30 -22.46 -12.78
C ALA A 26 -6.31 -22.36 -11.25
N LEU A 27 -6.97 -23.30 -10.56
CA LEU A 27 -7.19 -23.26 -9.11
C LEU A 27 -5.94 -23.59 -8.31
N VAL A 28 -5.24 -24.70 -8.63
CA VAL A 28 -4.12 -25.16 -7.80
C VAL A 28 -3.02 -24.10 -7.67
N PRO A 29 -2.56 -23.46 -8.76
CA PRO A 29 -1.54 -22.41 -8.64
C PRO A 29 -2.09 -21.14 -7.99
N SER A 30 -3.37 -20.81 -8.20
CA SER A 30 -4.00 -19.64 -7.56
C SER A 30 -4.12 -19.81 -6.05
N ILE A 31 -4.47 -21.01 -5.58
CA ILE A 31 -4.51 -21.34 -4.14
C ILE A 31 -3.11 -21.26 -3.54
N LEU A 32 -2.10 -21.82 -4.22
CA LEU A 32 -0.70 -21.71 -3.79
C LEU A 32 -0.25 -20.25 -3.65
N ILE A 33 -0.63 -19.38 -4.60
CA ILE A 33 -0.35 -17.94 -4.54
C ILE A 33 -0.99 -17.29 -3.32
N VAL A 34 -2.27 -17.60 -3.05
CA VAL A 34 -2.98 -17.08 -1.87
C VAL A 34 -2.31 -17.58 -0.58
N LEU A 35 -1.90 -18.86 -0.52
CA LEU A 35 -1.18 -19.40 0.63
C LEU A 35 0.16 -18.69 0.85
N ILE A 36 0.97 -18.52 -0.21
CA ILE A 36 2.24 -17.80 -0.13
C ILE A 36 2.03 -16.35 0.35
N PHE A 37 0.99 -15.69 -0.16
CA PHE A 37 0.63 -14.33 0.26
C PHE A 37 0.32 -14.23 1.75
N ILE A 38 -0.39 -15.21 2.32
CA ILE A 38 -0.72 -15.23 3.76
C ILE A 38 0.56 -15.32 4.62
N PHE A 39 1.54 -16.12 4.22
CA PHE A 39 2.76 -16.34 4.99
C PHE A 39 3.85 -15.28 4.75
N VAL A 40 3.79 -14.57 3.63
CA VAL A 40 4.80 -13.58 3.23
C VAL A 40 4.09 -12.31 2.79
N THR A 41 3.71 -11.48 3.76
CA THR A 41 3.10 -10.17 3.53
C THR A 41 3.99 -9.22 2.72
N ALA A 42 5.31 -9.47 2.61
CA ALA A 42 6.17 -8.74 1.69
C ALA A 42 5.85 -8.99 0.20
N LEU A 43 5.14 -10.09 -0.13
CA LEU A 43 4.74 -10.47 -1.49
C LEU A 43 3.31 -10.03 -1.82
N LEU A 44 2.91 -8.85 -1.34
CA LEU A 44 1.56 -8.29 -1.51
C LEU A 44 1.02 -8.31 -2.94
N TYR A 45 1.89 -8.32 -3.96
CA TYR A 45 1.51 -8.19 -5.36
C TYR A 45 1.39 -9.53 -6.10
N ILE A 46 1.75 -10.66 -5.46
CA ILE A 46 1.76 -11.97 -6.13
C ILE A 46 0.34 -12.45 -6.50
N ILE A 47 -0.70 -11.94 -5.83
CA ILE A 47 -2.10 -12.24 -6.12
C ILE A 47 -2.54 -11.81 -7.53
N PHE A 48 -1.86 -10.81 -8.12
CA PHE A 48 -2.11 -10.37 -9.50
C PHE A 48 -1.59 -11.34 -10.57
N LEU A 49 -0.89 -12.41 -10.18
CA LEU A 49 -0.57 -13.50 -11.09
C LEU A 49 -1.78 -14.41 -11.35
N ILE A 50 -2.83 -14.37 -10.52
CA ILE A 50 -4.02 -15.23 -10.68
C ILE A 50 -4.70 -15.03 -12.05
N PRO A 51 -4.98 -13.81 -12.53
CA PRO A 51 -5.53 -13.59 -13.88
C PRO A 51 -4.60 -14.08 -14.99
N ILE A 52 -3.28 -13.95 -14.81
CA ILE A 52 -2.27 -14.44 -15.75
C ILE A 52 -2.34 -15.98 -15.83
N ILE A 53 -2.42 -16.65 -14.69
CA ILE A 53 -2.50 -18.12 -14.60
C ILE A 53 -3.80 -18.63 -15.23
N ILE A 54 -4.93 -18.01 -14.90
CA ILE A 54 -6.23 -18.37 -15.50
C ILE A 54 -6.16 -18.19 -17.02
N PHE A 55 -5.54 -17.11 -17.51
CA PHE A 55 -5.35 -16.89 -18.93
C PHE A 55 -4.48 -17.95 -19.59
N ILE A 56 -3.34 -18.30 -18.98
CA ILE A 56 -2.43 -19.35 -19.45
C ILE A 56 -3.15 -20.70 -19.47
N ALA A 57 -3.83 -21.08 -18.39
CA ALA A 57 -4.60 -22.31 -18.29
C ALA A 57 -5.68 -22.38 -19.39
N ALA A 58 -6.41 -21.30 -19.62
CA ALA A 58 -7.39 -21.20 -20.69
C ALA A 58 -6.74 -21.34 -22.08
N HIS A 59 -5.54 -20.77 -22.27
CA HIS A 59 -4.79 -20.88 -23.52
C HIS A 59 -4.37 -22.30 -23.85
N TYR A 60 -3.75 -23.01 -22.91
CA TYR A 60 -3.24 -24.35 -23.15
C TYR A 60 -4.33 -25.43 -23.21
N THR A 61 -5.46 -25.22 -22.55
CA THR A 61 -6.62 -26.13 -22.60
C THR A 61 -7.58 -25.85 -23.77
N ASP A 62 -7.32 -24.79 -24.55
CA ASP A 62 -8.19 -24.27 -25.60
C ASP A 62 -9.61 -23.92 -25.09
N THR A 63 -9.68 -23.54 -23.81
CA THR A 63 -10.91 -23.14 -23.13
C THR A 63 -11.15 -21.66 -23.45
N TRP A 64 -12.26 -21.38 -24.13
CA TRP A 64 -12.69 -20.06 -24.62
C TRP A 64 -11.79 -19.42 -25.70
N GLY A 65 -12.39 -18.63 -26.60
CA GLY A 65 -11.63 -17.82 -27.56
C GLY A 65 -11.00 -16.58 -26.90
N MET A 66 -9.98 -16.00 -27.54
CA MET A 66 -9.22 -14.83 -27.05
C MET A 66 -10.12 -13.67 -26.58
N LYS A 67 -11.20 -13.37 -27.33
CA LYS A 67 -12.18 -12.32 -26.96
C LYS A 67 -12.85 -12.60 -25.61
N LYS A 68 -13.26 -13.85 -25.37
CA LYS A 68 -13.90 -14.25 -24.10
C LYS A 68 -12.89 -14.26 -22.95
N ARG A 69 -11.66 -14.70 -23.19
CA ARG A 69 -10.57 -14.68 -22.18
C ARG A 69 -10.28 -13.27 -21.70
N LEU A 70 -10.16 -12.30 -22.60
CA LEU A 70 -10.01 -10.88 -22.26
C LEU A 70 -11.22 -10.32 -21.50
N LYS A 71 -12.45 -10.63 -21.97
CA LYS A 71 -13.69 -10.18 -21.34
C LYS A 71 -13.81 -10.64 -19.89
N TYR A 72 -13.35 -11.84 -19.56
CA TYR A 72 -13.39 -12.36 -18.18
C TYR A 72 -12.17 -11.99 -17.35
N ALA A 73 -11.00 -11.78 -17.95
CA ALA A 73 -9.80 -11.39 -17.21
C ALA A 73 -9.90 -9.99 -16.59
N ILE A 74 -10.46 -9.01 -17.31
CA ILE A 74 -10.61 -7.63 -16.83
C ILE A 74 -11.41 -7.54 -15.51
N PRO A 75 -12.65 -8.06 -15.41
CA PRO A 75 -13.41 -7.98 -14.17
C PRO A 75 -12.77 -8.77 -13.02
N VAL A 76 -12.09 -9.88 -13.31
CA VAL A 76 -11.31 -10.62 -12.28
C VAL A 76 -10.15 -9.77 -11.78
N PHE A 77 -9.47 -9.04 -12.66
CA PHE A 77 -8.39 -8.13 -12.29
C PHE A 77 -8.90 -6.99 -11.37
N VAL A 78 -10.03 -6.37 -11.73
CA VAL A 78 -10.69 -5.34 -10.91
C VAL A 78 -11.15 -5.89 -9.56
N LEU A 79 -11.68 -7.11 -9.52
CA LEU A 79 -12.12 -7.74 -8.28
C LEU A 79 -10.93 -8.00 -7.33
N LEU A 80 -9.82 -8.54 -7.85
CA LEU A 80 -8.61 -8.78 -7.06
C LEU A 80 -7.99 -7.47 -6.54
N LEU A 81 -8.06 -6.42 -7.34
CA LEU A 81 -7.73 -5.05 -6.96
C LEU A 81 -8.48 -4.62 -5.70
N LEU A 82 -9.82 -4.69 -5.74
CA LEU A 82 -10.67 -4.30 -4.62
C LEU A 82 -10.38 -5.15 -3.37
N ILE A 83 -10.25 -6.47 -3.54
CA ILE A 83 -9.94 -7.40 -2.44
C ILE A 83 -8.60 -7.04 -1.79
N GLN A 84 -7.57 -6.77 -2.59
CA GLN A 84 -6.26 -6.42 -2.07
C GLN A 84 -6.28 -5.09 -1.31
N THR A 85 -6.95 -4.07 -1.85
CA THR A 85 -7.06 -2.77 -1.17
C THR A 85 -7.77 -2.90 0.18
N LEU A 86 -8.81 -3.73 0.25
CA LEU A 86 -9.49 -4.04 1.52
C LEU A 86 -8.57 -4.75 2.51
N ILE A 87 -7.75 -5.71 2.06
CA ILE A 87 -6.78 -6.41 2.92
C ILE A 87 -5.66 -5.47 3.40
N LEU A 88 -5.24 -4.51 2.56
CA LEU A 88 -4.19 -3.54 2.88
C LEU A 88 -4.63 -2.41 3.81
N THR A 89 -5.94 -2.15 3.86
CA THR A 89 -6.51 -1.05 4.63
C THR A 89 -6.14 -1.16 6.13
N PRO A 90 -6.36 -2.30 6.82
CA PRO A 90 -5.97 -2.48 8.22
C PRO A 90 -4.46 -2.32 8.47
N VAL A 91 -3.60 -2.86 7.58
CA VAL A 91 -2.13 -2.82 7.75
C VAL A 91 -1.60 -1.39 7.63
N SER A 92 -2.19 -0.59 6.75
CA SER A 92 -1.80 0.81 6.58
C SER A 92 -2.38 1.73 7.67
N TYR A 93 -3.39 1.24 8.41
CA TYR A 93 -4.06 1.87 9.55
C TYR A 93 -3.41 1.57 10.90
N GLU A 94 -2.47 0.61 10.93
CA GLU A 94 -1.89 0.16 12.18
C GLU A 94 -1.09 1.31 12.82
N ASN A 95 -1.43 1.59 14.08
CA ASN A 95 -0.74 2.62 14.84
C ASN A 95 0.75 2.25 14.91
N PRO A 96 1.67 3.10 14.42
CA PRO A 96 3.10 2.80 14.46
C PRO A 96 3.65 2.69 15.90
N GLY A 97 2.81 2.93 16.91
CA GLY A 97 3.16 2.87 18.31
C GLY A 97 3.83 4.16 18.75
N ILE A 98 4.75 4.04 19.69
CA ILE A 98 5.52 5.17 20.20
C ILE A 98 6.65 5.48 19.21
N LEU A 99 6.62 6.66 18.62
CA LEU A 99 7.65 7.15 17.71
C LEU A 99 8.76 7.79 18.52
N GLN A 100 10.00 7.32 18.37
CA GLN A 100 11.15 7.83 19.09
C GLN A 100 12.24 8.31 18.14
N GLY A 101 13.01 9.30 18.58
CA GLY A 101 14.11 9.82 17.79
C GLY A 101 15.09 10.65 18.61
N LYS A 102 16.17 11.05 17.94
CA LYS A 102 17.11 12.05 18.44
C LYS A 102 16.79 13.40 17.82
N THR A 103 16.78 14.42 18.66
CA THR A 103 16.69 15.81 18.24
C THR A 103 18.05 16.29 17.71
N PRO A 104 18.10 17.41 16.97
CA PRO A 104 19.37 17.99 16.51
C PRO A 104 20.35 18.41 17.61
N ASN A 105 19.91 18.50 18.86
CA ASN A 105 20.70 18.96 20.00
C ASN A 105 21.07 17.81 20.96
N ASP A 106 21.18 16.58 20.45
CA ASP A 106 21.45 15.35 21.21
C ASP A 106 20.43 14.95 22.30
N SER A 107 19.37 15.74 22.51
CA SER A 107 18.22 15.33 23.32
C SER A 107 17.37 14.30 22.59
N HIS A 108 16.57 13.52 23.32
CA HIS A 108 15.72 12.48 22.75
C HIS A 108 14.25 12.85 22.84
N PHE A 109 13.43 12.31 21.95
CA PHE A 109 11.99 12.48 22.01
C PHE A 109 11.24 11.17 21.87
N SER A 110 10.01 11.15 22.38
CA SER A 110 9.02 10.10 22.25
C SER A 110 7.67 10.75 21.96
N VAL A 111 7.04 10.45 20.84
CA VAL A 111 5.72 10.94 20.45
C VAL A 111 4.75 9.77 20.37
N TYR A 112 3.57 9.95 20.97
CA TYR A 112 2.46 9.02 20.89
C TYR A 112 1.19 9.77 20.47
N ILE A 113 0.44 9.18 19.55
CA ILE A 113 -0.76 9.77 18.96
C ILE A 113 -1.93 8.80 19.14
N SER A 114 -3.06 9.32 19.64
CA SER A 114 -4.27 8.53 19.85
C SER A 114 -5.56 9.34 19.69
N PRO A 115 -6.58 8.83 18.98
CA PRO A 115 -6.51 7.67 18.09
C PRO A 115 -5.55 7.95 16.92
N TYR A 116 -4.97 6.91 16.31
CA TYR A 116 -4.07 7.11 15.17
C TYR A 116 -4.82 7.18 13.83
N SER A 117 -5.98 6.53 13.72
CA SER A 117 -6.71 6.42 12.46
C SER A 117 -8.22 6.42 12.68
N GLY A 118 -8.98 6.83 11.66
CA GLY A 118 -10.44 6.96 11.66
C GLY A 118 -10.90 8.42 11.72
N VAL A 119 -12.22 8.67 11.84
CA VAL A 119 -12.80 10.02 11.94
C VAL A 119 -13.31 10.25 13.37
N TYR A 120 -12.57 11.04 14.12
CA TYR A 120 -12.85 11.35 15.52
C TYR A 120 -12.98 12.86 15.73
N SER A 121 -13.71 13.26 16.76
CA SER A 121 -13.80 14.67 17.17
C SER A 121 -12.46 15.20 17.67
N GLN A 122 -11.60 14.33 18.22
CA GLN A 122 -10.38 14.70 18.92
C GLN A 122 -9.25 13.71 18.66
N TYR A 123 -8.04 14.23 18.47
CA TYR A 123 -6.78 13.48 18.36
C TYR A 123 -5.76 14.04 19.32
N SER A 124 -5.30 13.24 20.28
CA SER A 124 -4.31 13.64 21.26
C SER A 124 -2.90 13.27 20.80
N VAL A 125 -1.97 14.20 20.97
CA VAL A 125 -0.54 14.04 20.74
C VAL A 125 0.19 14.29 22.04
N ASN A 126 0.82 13.24 22.54
CA ASN A 126 1.70 13.26 23.70
C ASN A 126 3.13 13.21 23.21
N ALA A 127 3.92 14.24 23.49
CA ALA A 127 5.35 14.26 23.21
C ALA A 127 6.13 14.42 24.51
N THR A 128 7.11 13.55 24.71
CA THR A 128 8.05 13.62 25.83
C THR A 128 9.45 13.82 25.29
N PHE A 129 10.13 14.84 25.79
CA PHE A 129 11.53 15.13 25.51
C PHE A 129 12.39 14.78 26.71
N TYR A 130 13.56 14.21 26.46
CA TYR A 130 14.50 13.73 27.47
C TYR A 130 15.90 14.28 27.22
N GLY A 131 16.68 14.47 28.29
CA GLY A 131 18.04 15.00 28.19
C GLY A 131 18.08 16.49 27.85
N LEU A 132 17.05 17.24 28.25
CA LEU A 132 17.02 18.69 28.12
C LEU A 132 17.83 19.36 29.23
N ASN A 133 18.29 20.59 28.97
CA ASN A 133 19.00 21.37 29.97
C ASN A 133 18.01 21.91 31.02
N THR A 134 18.23 21.57 32.29
CA THR A 134 17.36 21.93 33.41
C THR A 134 17.39 23.42 33.76
N SER A 135 18.43 24.14 33.36
CA SER A 135 18.54 25.59 33.55
C SER A 135 17.72 26.41 32.55
N HIS A 136 17.14 25.76 31.55
CA HIS A 136 16.39 26.41 30.46
C HIS A 136 14.88 26.32 30.71
N SER A 137 14.18 27.40 30.33
CA SER A 137 12.72 27.44 30.28
C SER A 137 12.27 27.22 28.85
N TYR A 138 11.45 26.19 28.61
CA TYR A 138 11.02 25.81 27.28
C TYR A 138 9.55 26.16 27.06
N LYS A 139 9.25 26.62 25.86
CA LYS A 139 7.88 26.92 25.43
C LYS A 139 7.47 25.96 24.31
N PRO A 140 6.50 25.06 24.55
CA PRO A 140 6.12 24.08 23.56
C PRO A 140 5.16 24.66 22.51
N TYR A 141 5.29 24.14 21.29
CA TYR A 141 4.48 24.43 20.13
C TYR A 141 4.18 23.13 19.40
N PHE A 142 2.95 23.00 18.92
CA PHE A 142 2.52 21.90 18.07
C PHE A 142 2.25 22.43 16.67
N MET A 143 2.57 21.63 15.66
CA MET A 143 2.26 21.92 14.26
C MET A 143 1.76 20.63 13.60
N ALA A 144 0.72 20.74 12.78
CA ALA A 144 0.18 19.65 11.99
C ALA A 144 0.19 20.04 10.51
N TYR A 145 0.43 19.07 9.64
CA TYR A 145 0.60 19.27 8.20
C TYR A 145 -0.13 18.15 7.48
N SER A 146 -0.91 18.45 6.44
CA SER A 146 -1.59 17.44 5.62
C SER A 146 -0.99 17.40 4.21
N SER A 147 -0.74 16.21 3.67
CA SER A 147 -0.01 16.01 2.41
C SER A 147 -0.90 15.91 1.16
N GLY A 148 -2.07 16.58 1.13
CA GLY A 148 -3.06 16.45 0.05
C GLY A 148 -3.26 17.69 -0.83
N GLU A 149 -3.11 18.88 -0.26
CA GLU A 149 -3.04 20.18 -0.95
C GLU A 149 -2.18 21.08 -0.05
N PHE A 150 -1.68 22.22 -0.54
CA PHE A 150 -0.86 23.19 0.22
C PHE A 150 -1.62 23.88 1.39
N LEU A 151 -2.53 23.19 2.05
CA LEU A 151 -3.14 23.58 3.31
C LEU A 151 -2.18 23.20 4.45
N ASN A 152 -1.25 24.11 4.72
CA ASN A 152 -0.57 24.17 6.01
C ASN A 152 -1.62 24.50 7.08
N LEU A 153 -2.34 23.48 7.58
CA LEU A 153 -3.20 23.58 8.76
C LEU A 153 -2.32 23.77 10.00
N THR A 154 -1.72 24.94 10.11
CA THR A 154 -0.76 25.29 11.13
C THR A 154 -1.50 25.60 12.43
N CYS A 155 -1.86 24.57 13.18
CA CYS A 155 -2.43 24.74 14.51
C CYS A 155 -1.31 25.01 15.53
N LYS A 156 -0.77 26.23 15.52
CA LYS A 156 0.24 26.69 16.49
C LYS A 156 -0.41 27.00 17.83
N VAL A 157 -0.25 26.09 18.79
CA VAL A 157 -0.63 26.38 20.18
C VAL A 157 0.61 26.57 21.03
N SER A 158 0.73 27.75 21.61
CA SER A 158 1.79 28.15 22.53
C SER A 158 1.31 27.86 23.95
N LEU A 159 1.84 26.81 24.60
CA LEU A 159 1.56 26.59 26.02
C LEU A 159 2.49 27.47 26.88
N GLN A 160 2.22 27.53 28.18
CA GLN A 160 3.08 28.22 29.14
C GLN A 160 4.47 27.59 29.20
N ASN A 161 5.43 28.36 29.71
CA ASN A 161 6.80 27.90 29.91
C ASN A 161 6.84 26.72 30.89
N VAL A 162 7.50 25.63 30.49
CA VAL A 162 7.73 24.45 31.33
C VAL A 162 9.20 24.42 31.71
N THR A 163 9.47 24.49 33.02
CA THR A 163 10.80 24.22 33.60
C THR A 163 10.89 22.77 34.03
N THR A 164 12.08 22.19 33.92
CA THR A 164 12.32 20.76 34.15
C THR A 164 13.39 20.64 35.23
N SER A 165 13.11 19.92 36.31
CA SER A 165 14.12 19.57 37.31
C SER A 165 15.06 18.45 36.86
N ASP A 166 14.57 17.56 35.98
CA ASP A 166 15.22 16.28 35.67
C ASP A 166 15.61 16.12 34.18
N GLY A 167 15.49 17.20 33.40
CA GLY A 167 15.77 17.20 31.96
C GLY A 167 14.66 16.57 31.11
N VAL A 168 13.46 16.41 31.67
CA VAL A 168 12.32 15.75 31.02
C VAL A 168 11.13 16.72 30.92
N ILE A 169 10.59 16.88 29.71
CA ILE A 169 9.35 17.63 29.46
C ILE A 169 8.37 16.73 28.76
N ALA A 170 7.20 16.53 29.35
CA ALA A 170 6.04 15.92 28.69
C ALA A 170 5.03 17.00 28.34
N VAL A 171 4.58 17.01 27.10
CA VAL A 171 3.55 17.92 26.59
C VAL A 171 2.45 17.11 25.92
N ASN A 172 1.20 17.47 26.21
CA ASN A 172 0.02 16.89 25.60
C ASN A 172 -0.74 18.00 24.89
N TYR A 173 -1.14 17.75 23.65
CA TYR A 173 -2.05 18.60 22.91
C TYR A 173 -3.15 17.77 22.25
N THR A 174 -4.35 18.33 22.15
CA THR A 174 -5.48 17.69 21.47
C THR A 174 -5.91 18.53 20.28
N PHE A 175 -5.80 17.97 19.07
CA PHE A 175 -6.36 18.53 17.86
C PHE A 175 -7.87 18.24 17.82
N ASN A 176 -8.67 19.27 17.62
CA ASN A 176 -10.12 19.14 17.45
C ASN A 176 -10.48 19.20 15.97
N HIS A 177 -11.40 18.33 15.53
CA HIS A 177 -12.04 18.38 14.20
C HIS A 177 -11.05 18.55 13.03
N LEU A 178 -10.07 17.65 12.92
CA LEU A 178 -9.23 17.58 11.74
C LEU A 178 -10.07 17.21 10.51
N HIS A 179 -9.81 17.85 9.38
CA HIS A 179 -10.43 17.49 8.10
C HIS A 179 -9.85 16.17 7.57
N ASP A 180 -10.50 15.57 6.58
CA ASP A 180 -10.02 14.34 5.96
C ASP A 180 -8.61 14.52 5.36
N GLY A 181 -7.67 13.64 5.71
CA GLY A 181 -6.28 13.72 5.28
C GLY A 181 -5.30 12.86 6.06
N ASP A 182 -4.13 12.64 5.47
CA ASP A 182 -2.96 12.09 6.15
C ASP A 182 -2.16 13.23 6.78
N TYR A 183 -1.98 13.19 8.10
CA TYR A 183 -1.27 14.25 8.82
C TYR A 183 0.16 13.86 9.15
N TYR A 184 1.00 14.87 9.29
CA TYR A 184 2.30 14.83 9.94
C TYR A 184 2.27 15.85 11.07
N VAL A 185 2.84 15.48 12.21
CA VAL A 185 2.91 16.35 13.39
C VAL A 185 4.36 16.68 13.68
N GLU A 186 4.62 17.92 14.06
CA GLU A 186 5.89 18.33 14.64
C GLU A 186 5.63 18.97 16.00
N VAL A 187 6.40 18.55 17.00
CA VAL A 187 6.41 19.19 18.32
C VAL A 187 7.73 19.92 18.49
N ILE A 188 7.64 21.18 18.87
CA ILE A 188 8.75 22.12 18.96
C ILE A 188 8.80 22.67 20.38
N LEU A 189 9.94 22.56 21.05
CA LEU A 189 10.24 23.30 22.26
C LEU A 189 11.14 24.49 21.91
N ASN A 190 10.56 25.69 21.97
CA ASN A 190 11.33 26.92 21.79
C ASN A 190 11.99 27.28 23.11
N TYR A 191 13.31 27.43 23.08
CA TYR A 191 14.06 28.06 24.14
C TYR A 191 14.50 29.45 23.69
N THR A 192 14.40 30.43 24.58
CA THR A 192 14.89 31.79 24.32
C THR A 192 15.56 32.32 25.57
N HIS A 193 16.85 32.64 25.48
CA HIS A 193 17.60 33.23 26.58
C HIS A 193 18.57 34.27 26.05
N SER A 194 18.46 35.50 26.57
CA SER A 194 19.41 36.58 26.34
C SER A 194 19.82 36.75 24.87
N ASN A 195 18.82 36.86 23.98
CA ASN A 195 18.94 37.06 22.52
C ASN A 195 19.50 35.87 21.71
N ARG A 196 19.70 34.70 22.32
CA ARG A 196 19.92 33.44 21.59
C ARG A 196 18.74 32.51 21.85
N GLY A 197 18.12 32.07 20.77
CA GLY A 197 17.07 31.06 20.80
C GLY A 197 17.47 29.87 19.96
N TYR A 198 17.06 28.69 20.39
CA TYR A 198 17.11 27.49 19.57
C TYR A 198 15.86 26.66 19.82
N ASN A 199 15.51 25.86 18.82
CA ASN A 199 14.35 25.00 18.86
C ASN A 199 14.83 23.56 19.04
N VAL A 200 14.22 22.85 19.97
CA VAL A 200 14.30 21.38 20.05
C VAL A 200 13.07 20.84 19.36
N THR A 201 13.23 20.15 18.23
CA THR A 201 12.09 19.64 17.47
C THR A 201 12.14 18.12 17.38
N THR A 202 10.97 17.50 17.27
CA THR A 202 10.82 16.09 16.92
C THR A 202 11.12 15.82 15.44
N GLY A 203 11.22 16.87 14.62
CA GLY A 203 11.00 16.78 13.18
C GLY A 203 9.55 16.37 12.87
N PHE A 204 9.26 16.20 11.58
CA PHE A 204 7.96 15.71 11.12
C PHE A 204 7.83 14.22 11.42
N VAL A 205 6.96 13.88 12.37
CA VAL A 205 6.55 12.51 12.65
C VAL A 205 5.21 12.23 11.98
N ARG A 206 4.95 10.97 11.61
CA ARG A 206 3.67 10.58 11.00
C ARG A 206 2.54 10.81 12.02
N GLY A 207 1.56 11.61 11.60
CA GLY A 207 0.40 12.04 12.38
C GLY A 207 -0.81 11.13 12.18
N PRO A 208 -1.98 11.53 12.70
CA PRO A 208 -3.20 10.75 12.54
C PRO A 208 -3.65 10.69 11.08
N ILE A 209 -4.28 9.59 10.72
CA ILE A 209 -4.91 9.34 9.41
C ILE A 209 -6.41 9.57 9.58
N VAL A 210 -6.90 10.70 9.08
CA VAL A 210 -8.28 11.14 9.24
C VAL A 210 -9.04 10.81 7.97
N TYR A 211 -9.59 9.61 7.90
CA TYR A 211 -10.45 9.21 6.80
C TYR A 211 -11.52 8.27 7.31
N SER A 212 -12.70 8.34 6.70
CA SER A 212 -13.63 7.21 6.77
C SER A 212 -13.01 6.01 6.05
N GLU A 213 -13.31 4.80 6.51
CA GLU A 213 -12.73 3.57 5.93
C GLU A 213 -12.91 3.47 4.42
N ASN A 214 -14.07 3.90 3.91
CA ASN A 214 -14.37 3.89 2.48
C ASN A 214 -13.48 4.87 1.69
N ILE A 215 -13.28 6.08 2.23
CA ILE A 215 -12.44 7.10 1.59
C ILE A 215 -10.98 6.67 1.63
N PHE A 216 -10.53 6.05 2.72
CA PHE A 216 -9.18 5.54 2.81
C PHE A 216 -8.93 4.35 1.89
N ALA A 217 -9.88 3.41 1.80
CA ALA A 217 -9.78 2.32 0.83
C ALA A 217 -9.68 2.88 -0.60
N LEU A 218 -10.45 3.92 -0.92
CA LEU A 218 -10.36 4.59 -2.22
C LEU A 218 -9.02 5.31 -2.41
N SER A 219 -8.49 5.99 -1.39
CA SER A 219 -7.21 6.70 -1.48
C SER A 219 -6.03 5.73 -1.66
N LEU A 220 -6.07 4.57 -0.99
CA LEU A 220 -5.11 3.48 -1.23
C LEU A 220 -5.20 2.98 -2.67
N LEU A 221 -6.42 2.74 -3.19
CA LEU A 221 -6.61 2.32 -4.58
C LEU A 221 -5.98 3.31 -5.58
N LEU A 222 -6.17 4.61 -5.34
CA LEU A 222 -5.58 5.68 -6.15
C LEU A 222 -4.06 5.72 -6.03
N ASN A 223 -3.50 5.66 -4.81
CA ASN A 223 -2.06 5.69 -4.57
C ASN A 223 -1.33 4.51 -5.23
N TYR A 224 -1.95 3.33 -5.27
CA TYR A 224 -1.39 2.16 -5.94
C TYR A 224 -1.74 2.06 -7.44
N THR A 225 -2.53 2.99 -7.99
CA THR A 225 -2.93 3.00 -9.41
C THR A 225 -1.74 2.90 -10.39
N PRO A 226 -0.61 3.61 -10.20
CA PRO A 226 0.54 3.46 -11.09
C PRO A 226 1.12 2.04 -11.12
N LEU A 227 1.15 1.38 -9.95
CA LEU A 227 1.60 -0.01 -9.83
C LEU A 227 0.61 -0.97 -10.48
N TYR A 228 -0.69 -0.74 -10.30
CA TYR A 228 -1.73 -1.53 -10.93
C TYR A 228 -1.71 -1.39 -12.46
N ALA A 229 -1.44 -0.19 -12.98
CA ALA A 229 -1.24 0.04 -14.40
C ALA A 229 -0.05 -0.75 -14.95
N LEU A 230 1.07 -0.79 -14.23
CA LEU A 230 2.24 -1.62 -14.59
C LEU A 230 1.88 -3.11 -14.71
N LEU A 231 1.12 -3.63 -13.75
CA LEU A 231 0.70 -5.04 -13.76
C LEU A 231 -0.24 -5.36 -14.93
N ILE A 232 -1.14 -4.43 -15.29
CA ILE A 232 -1.97 -4.55 -16.49
C ILE A 232 -1.10 -4.57 -17.76
N VAL A 233 -0.06 -3.73 -17.83
CA VAL A 233 0.90 -3.73 -18.96
C VAL A 233 1.61 -5.08 -19.07
N ILE A 234 2.09 -5.63 -17.94
CA ILE A 234 2.71 -6.97 -17.91
C ILE A 234 1.72 -8.02 -18.42
N PHE A 235 0.47 -7.99 -17.95
CA PHE A 235 -0.58 -8.88 -18.43
C PHE A 235 -0.78 -8.77 -19.95
N ILE A 236 -0.84 -7.55 -20.50
CA ILE A 236 -0.98 -7.31 -21.95
C ILE A 236 0.24 -7.86 -22.71
N ILE A 237 1.46 -7.70 -22.20
CA ILE A 237 2.68 -8.26 -22.81
C ILE A 237 2.54 -9.79 -22.93
N PHE A 238 2.11 -10.48 -21.86
CA PHE A 238 1.86 -11.92 -21.91
C PHE A 238 0.77 -12.31 -22.92
N LEU A 239 -0.30 -11.52 -23.05
CA LEU A 239 -1.32 -11.74 -24.08
C LEU A 239 -0.74 -11.68 -25.50
N LEU A 240 0.12 -10.69 -25.77
CA LEU A 240 0.76 -10.49 -27.07
C LEU A 240 1.73 -11.63 -27.40
N PHE A 241 2.55 -12.05 -26.44
CA PHE A 241 3.42 -13.22 -26.59
C PHE A 241 2.63 -14.50 -26.89
N SER A 242 1.57 -14.74 -26.13
CA SER A 242 0.70 -15.91 -26.32
C SER A 242 0.03 -15.92 -27.70
N LYS A 243 -0.43 -14.76 -28.19
CA LYS A 243 -0.96 -14.60 -29.55
C LYS A 243 0.11 -14.85 -30.62
N SER A 244 1.31 -14.34 -30.42
CA SER A 244 2.45 -14.54 -31.33
C SER A 244 2.79 -16.03 -31.49
N ILE A 245 2.90 -16.76 -30.36
CA ILE A 245 3.15 -18.20 -30.35
C ILE A 245 2.04 -18.97 -31.10
N SER A 246 0.77 -18.62 -30.85
CA SER A 246 -0.36 -19.26 -31.53
C SER A 246 -0.37 -19.01 -33.05
N ASN A 247 -0.05 -17.79 -33.48
CA ASN A 247 0.04 -17.44 -34.90
C ASN A 247 1.25 -18.09 -35.59
N SER A 248 2.38 -18.21 -34.89
CA SER A 248 3.56 -18.93 -35.38
C SER A 248 3.24 -20.40 -35.66
N LYS A 249 2.60 -21.10 -34.72
CA LYS A 249 2.14 -22.49 -34.93
C LYS A 249 1.21 -22.63 -36.12
N ARG A 250 0.26 -21.69 -36.29
CA ARG A 250 -0.68 -21.70 -37.43
C ARG A 250 0.04 -21.53 -38.77
N LYS A 251 0.98 -20.58 -38.87
CA LYS A 251 1.80 -20.37 -40.09
C LYS A 251 2.68 -21.58 -40.41
N LEU A 252 3.28 -22.20 -39.39
CA LEU A 252 4.09 -23.42 -39.55
C LEU A 252 3.23 -24.58 -40.09
N THR A 253 2.03 -24.75 -39.55
CA THR A 253 1.08 -25.78 -40.00
C THR A 253 0.65 -25.56 -41.44
N GLN A 254 0.33 -24.31 -41.83
CA GLN A 254 -0.06 -23.98 -43.21
C GLN A 254 1.06 -24.21 -44.23
N ARG A 255 2.33 -24.03 -43.84
CA ARG A 255 3.50 -24.35 -44.67
C ARG A 255 3.72 -25.85 -44.85
N MET A 256 3.40 -26.67 -43.85
CA MET A 256 3.55 -28.13 -43.92
C MET A 256 2.40 -28.84 -44.65
N THR A 257 1.29 -28.13 -44.93
CA THR A 257 0.12 -28.65 -45.65
C THR A 257 0.02 -28.18 -47.10
N LYS A 258 0.95 -27.32 -47.55
CA LYS A 258 1.16 -26.98 -48.96
C LYS A 258 2.27 -27.85 -49.51
#